data_AF-U6K537-F1
#
_entry.id   AF-U6K537-F1
#
_cell.length_a   1.000
_cell.length_b   1.000
_cell.length_c   1.000
_cell.angle_alpha   90.00
_cell.angle_beta   90.00
_cell.angle_gamma   90.00
#
_symmetry.space_group_name_H-M   'P 1'
#
loop_
_entity.id
_entity.type
_entity.pdbx_description
1 polymer ?
#
loop_
_entity_poly.entity_id
_entity_poly.type
_entity_poly.pdbx_seq_one_letter_code
_entity_poly.pdbx_strand_id
1 'polypeptide(L)'
;MAEECVVPSEVSCEESPRNCSASLRIQRMEYRVKKRNALQPEFLQAFTEVCDSLRQFLTKNPQYIPALEAIAEPDRLVTFRVPWFDDKGCLRVNCGYRVQFSSAIGPCKGGLRFHPSVSLSVIKFLGFEQIFKNSLTGLPMGGGKGGADFDPKGKSVDEIRRFCQQQQQQQQQQQQQQQQ
;
A
#
# COMPACT_ATOMS: atom_id res chain seq x y z
N MET A 1 -11.28 -21.89 -9.92
CA MET A 1 -12.07 -22.34 -8.75
C MET A 1 -11.61 -21.51 -7.58
N ALA A 2 -12.43 -20.55 -7.15
CA ALA A 2 -12.13 -19.76 -5.97
C ALA A 2 -12.43 -20.63 -4.75
N GLU A 3 -11.46 -20.85 -3.87
CA GLU A 3 -11.76 -21.30 -2.52
C GLU A 3 -12.70 -20.27 -1.91
N GLU A 4 -13.93 -20.70 -1.65
CA GLU A 4 -14.83 -19.97 -0.79
C GLU A 4 -14.12 -19.81 0.56
N CYS A 5 -13.97 -18.56 0.98
CA CYS A 5 -13.49 -18.23 2.31
C CYS A 5 -14.57 -18.68 3.29
N VAL A 6 -14.54 -19.97 3.67
CA VAL A 6 -15.45 -20.58 4.64
C VAL A 6 -15.25 -19.85 5.96
N VAL A 7 -16.24 -19.04 6.32
CA VAL A 7 -16.38 -18.49 7.67
C VAL A 7 -16.56 -19.66 8.63
N PRO A 8 -15.74 -19.79 9.69
CA PRO A 8 -16.16 -20.56 10.85
C PRO A 8 -17.46 -19.93 11.38
N SER A 9 -18.48 -20.74 11.57
CA SER A 9 -19.86 -20.37 11.92
C SER A 9 -20.03 -19.78 13.34
N GLU A 10 -19.02 -19.11 13.89
CA GLU A 10 -19.01 -18.57 15.26
C GLU A 10 -18.67 -17.07 15.34
N VAL A 11 -18.94 -16.29 14.28
CA VAL A 11 -18.86 -14.82 14.35
C VAL A 11 -20.25 -14.19 14.44
N SER A 12 -21.10 -14.73 15.32
CA SER A 12 -22.29 -14.03 15.81
C SER A 12 -21.89 -13.12 16.97
N CYS A 13 -22.11 -11.83 16.79
CA CYS A 13 -21.80 -10.77 17.73
C CYS A 13 -22.69 -10.84 18.98
N GLU A 14 -22.24 -11.49 20.06
CA GLU A 14 -22.87 -11.31 21.39
C GLU A 14 -21.88 -11.09 22.56
N GLU A 15 -20.57 -11.04 22.31
CA GLU A 15 -19.62 -10.70 23.38
C GLU A 15 -19.14 -9.25 23.30
N SER A 16 -19.37 -8.52 24.39
CA SER A 16 -18.80 -7.21 24.69
C SER A 16 -17.33 -7.10 24.27
N PRO A 17 -16.87 -5.98 23.65
CA PRO A 17 -15.49 -5.78 23.21
C PRO A 17 -14.41 -6.02 24.29
N ARG A 18 -14.82 -6.06 25.57
CA ARG A 18 -13.96 -6.22 26.74
C ARG A 18 -13.63 -7.68 27.09
N ASN A 19 -14.33 -8.68 26.56
CA ASN A 19 -14.15 -10.10 26.95
C ASN A 19 -13.57 -11.00 25.83
N CYS A 20 -13.26 -10.43 24.67
CA CYS A 20 -12.79 -11.18 23.50
C CYS A 20 -11.31 -11.56 23.63
N SER A 21 -10.99 -12.86 23.45
CA SER A 21 -9.61 -13.35 23.48
C SER A 21 -8.74 -12.62 22.45
N ALA A 22 -7.46 -12.40 22.78
CA ALA A 22 -6.53 -11.69 21.88
C ALA A 22 -6.43 -12.37 20.51
N SER A 23 -6.48 -13.71 20.48
CA SER A 23 -6.50 -14.51 19.24
C SER A 23 -7.71 -14.19 18.36
N LEU A 24 -8.91 -14.11 18.96
CA LEU A 24 -10.13 -13.79 18.22
C LEU A 24 -10.10 -12.34 17.70
N ARG A 25 -9.50 -11.41 18.45
CA ARG A 25 -9.29 -10.03 17.99
C ARG A 25 -8.35 -9.94 16.79
N ILE A 26 -7.26 -10.72 16.78
CA ILE A 26 -6.32 -10.81 15.64
C ILE A 26 -7.04 -11.38 14.42
N GLN A 27 -7.78 -12.48 14.56
CA GLN A 27 -8.53 -13.09 13.46
C GLN A 27 -9.56 -12.13 12.85
N ARG A 28 -10.29 -11.40 13.70
CA ARG A 28 -11.26 -10.39 13.24
C ARG A 28 -10.59 -9.25 12.48
N MET A 29 -9.44 -8.78 12.94
CA MET A 29 -8.63 -7.77 12.23
C MET A 29 -8.18 -8.30 10.86
N GLU A 30 -7.56 -9.49 10.83
CA GLU A 30 -7.10 -10.10 9.57
C GLU A 30 -8.23 -10.23 8.56
N TYR A 31 -9.40 -10.71 9.01
CA TYR A 31 -10.59 -10.82 8.16
C TYR A 31 -11.02 -9.48 7.58
N ARG A 32 -11.08 -8.41 8.39
CA ARG A 32 -11.46 -7.07 7.91
C ARG A 32 -10.49 -6.54 6.86
N VAL A 33 -9.18 -6.67 7.10
CA VAL A 33 -8.14 -6.22 6.16
C VAL A 33 -8.19 -7.04 4.86
N LYS A 34 -8.32 -8.38 4.96
CA LYS A 34 -8.45 -9.29 3.81
C LYS A 34 -9.69 -8.98 2.97
N LYS A 35 -10.84 -8.80 3.61
CA LYS A 35 -12.10 -8.49 2.93
C LYS A 35 -12.04 -7.16 2.15
N ARG A 36 -11.47 -6.11 2.74
CA ARG A 36 -11.36 -4.78 2.10
C ARG A 36 -10.39 -4.79 0.90
N ASN A 37 -9.40 -5.68 0.91
CA ASN A 37 -8.30 -5.71 -0.05
C ASN A 37 -8.26 -7.00 -0.87
N ALA A 38 -9.41 -7.67 -1.07
CA ALA A 38 -9.49 -9.01 -1.67
C ALA A 38 -8.80 -9.15 -3.04
N LEU A 39 -8.75 -8.07 -3.84
CA LEU A 39 -8.12 -8.04 -5.16
C LEU A 39 -6.66 -7.56 -5.14
N GLN A 40 -6.02 -7.58 -3.97
CA GLN A 40 -4.65 -7.09 -3.79
C GLN A 40 -3.76 -8.19 -3.19
N PRO A 41 -3.46 -9.26 -3.95
CA PRO A 41 -2.77 -10.43 -3.41
C PRO A 41 -1.36 -10.12 -2.90
N GLU A 42 -0.58 -9.29 -3.58
CA GLU A 42 0.78 -8.94 -3.13
C GLU A 42 0.74 -8.20 -1.79
N PHE A 43 -0.20 -7.28 -1.62
CA PHE A 43 -0.39 -6.57 -0.35
C PHE A 43 -0.86 -7.51 0.76
N LEU A 44 -1.83 -8.38 0.47
CA LEU A 44 -2.36 -9.34 1.46
C LEU A 44 -1.33 -10.36 1.91
N GLN A 45 -0.43 -10.78 1.01
CA GLN A 45 0.69 -11.62 1.36
C GLN A 45 1.58 -10.93 2.40
N ALA A 46 2.08 -9.74 2.12
CA ALA A 46 2.96 -9.03 3.05
C ALA A 46 2.27 -8.66 4.37
N PHE A 47 0.98 -8.31 4.33
CA PHE A 47 0.21 -8.10 5.56
C PHE A 47 0.12 -9.37 6.41
N THR A 48 -0.11 -10.52 5.77
CA THR A 48 -0.20 -11.82 6.46
C THR A 48 1.15 -12.20 7.06
N GLU A 49 2.25 -12.07 6.32
CA GLU A 49 3.61 -12.35 6.80
C GLU A 49 4.00 -11.48 8.01
N VAL A 50 3.63 -10.19 7.99
CA VAL A 50 3.81 -9.29 9.14
C VAL A 50 2.94 -9.71 10.32
N CYS A 51 1.66 -10.05 10.08
CA CYS A 51 0.76 -10.53 11.14
C CYS A 51 1.28 -11.81 11.80
N ASP A 52 1.77 -12.77 11.00
CA ASP A 52 2.34 -14.03 11.48
C ASP A 52 3.57 -13.77 12.35
N SER A 53 4.47 -12.90 11.88
CA SER A 53 5.69 -12.50 12.60
C SER A 53 5.37 -11.79 13.92
N LEU A 54 4.31 -10.99 13.97
CA LEU A 54 3.89 -10.24 15.16
C LEU A 54 2.89 -10.99 16.05
N ARG A 55 2.41 -12.18 15.65
CA ARG A 55 1.28 -12.86 16.32
C ARG A 55 1.53 -13.05 17.81
N GLN A 56 2.69 -13.59 18.19
CA GLN A 56 3.02 -13.79 19.61
C GLN A 56 3.10 -12.47 20.39
N PHE A 57 3.63 -11.42 19.77
CA PHE A 57 3.72 -10.10 20.37
C PHE A 57 2.33 -9.48 20.59
N LEU A 58 1.44 -9.57 19.60
CA LEU A 58 0.07 -9.04 19.66
C LEU A 58 -0.80 -9.80 20.66
N THR A 59 -0.60 -11.12 20.81
CA THR A 59 -1.29 -11.90 21.85
C THR A 59 -0.92 -11.42 23.26
N LYS A 60 0.35 -11.11 23.50
CA LYS A 60 0.84 -10.57 24.78
C LYS A 60 0.50 -9.09 24.97
N ASN A 61 0.37 -8.34 23.88
CA ASN A 61 0.15 -6.90 23.88
C ASN A 61 -1.06 -6.51 22.99
N PRO A 62 -2.28 -6.89 23.37
CA PRO A 62 -3.47 -6.75 22.52
C PRO A 62 -3.90 -5.29 22.29
N GLN A 63 -3.32 -4.32 23.01
CA GLN A 63 -3.51 -2.89 22.78
C GLN A 63 -2.96 -2.41 21.43
N TYR A 64 -2.03 -3.15 20.80
CA TYR A 64 -1.46 -2.79 19.50
C TYR A 64 -2.22 -3.35 18.29
N ILE A 65 -3.19 -4.24 18.50
CA ILE A 65 -4.01 -4.80 17.41
C ILE A 65 -4.69 -3.68 16.59
N PRO A 66 -5.35 -2.68 17.21
CA PRO A 66 -5.93 -1.58 16.45
C PRO A 66 -4.89 -0.73 15.70
N ALA A 67 -3.67 -0.63 16.22
CA ALA A 67 -2.59 0.13 15.57
C ALA A 67 -2.10 -0.57 14.30
N LEU A 68 -1.92 -1.90 14.33
CA LEU A 68 -1.56 -2.67 13.14
C LEU A 68 -2.67 -2.61 12.08
N GLU A 69 -3.94 -2.68 12.51
CA GLU A 69 -5.08 -2.53 11.62
C GLU A 69 -5.11 -1.15 10.94
N ALA A 70 -4.88 -0.08 11.71
CA ALA A 70 -4.84 1.27 11.19
C ALA A 70 -3.69 1.47 10.20
N ILE A 71 -2.48 0.97 10.50
CA ILE A 71 -1.30 1.08 9.63
C ILE A 71 -1.47 0.28 8.33
N ALA A 72 -2.31 -0.75 8.31
CA ALA A 72 -2.60 -1.52 7.09
C ALA A 72 -3.44 -0.72 6.07
N GLU A 73 -4.14 0.33 6.50
CA GLU A 73 -4.80 1.27 5.61
C GLU A 73 -3.89 2.49 5.37
N PRO A 74 -3.53 2.83 4.12
CA PRO A 74 -2.67 3.98 3.86
C PRO A 74 -3.31 5.30 4.31
N ASP A 75 -2.52 6.19 4.94
CA ASP A 75 -2.90 7.59 5.21
C ASP A 75 -3.47 8.27 3.96
N ARG A 76 -2.87 8.00 2.79
CA ARG A 76 -3.32 8.52 1.50
C ARG A 76 -2.90 7.63 0.34
N LEU A 77 -3.82 7.47 -0.61
CA LEU A 77 -3.59 6.78 -1.88
C LEU A 77 -3.99 7.71 -3.01
N VAL A 78 -3.04 7.99 -3.91
CA VAL A 78 -3.28 8.79 -5.11
C VAL A 78 -3.00 7.94 -6.34
N THR A 79 -4.00 7.85 -7.21
CA THR A 79 -3.89 7.22 -8.53
C THR A 79 -4.18 8.28 -9.58
N PHE A 80 -3.34 8.37 -10.61
CA PHE A 80 -3.44 9.42 -11.61
C PHE A 80 -3.00 8.94 -12.99
N ARG A 81 -3.46 9.64 -14.01
CA ARG A 81 -3.09 9.37 -15.41
C ARG A 81 -1.79 10.08 -15.76
N VAL A 82 -0.93 9.42 -16.54
CA VAL A 82 0.36 9.97 -17.01
C VAL A 82 0.38 9.99 -18.54
N PRO A 83 -0.07 11.07 -19.18
CA PRO A 83 -0.03 11.22 -20.64
C PRO A 83 1.37 11.66 -21.09
N TRP A 84 1.91 11.08 -22.17
CA TRP A 84 3.19 11.48 -22.76
C TRP A 84 3.23 11.12 -24.25
N PHE A 85 4.07 11.78 -25.04
CA PHE A 85 4.24 11.46 -26.46
C PHE A 85 5.51 10.63 -26.67
N ASP A 86 5.41 9.58 -27.48
CA ASP A 86 6.56 8.75 -27.88
C ASP A 86 7.39 9.40 -29.00
N ASP A 87 8.50 8.77 -29.41
CA ASP A 87 9.37 9.30 -30.48
C ASP A 87 8.67 9.46 -31.83
N LYS A 88 7.55 8.75 -32.04
CA LYS A 88 6.73 8.82 -33.26
C LYS A 88 5.63 9.87 -33.16
N GLY A 89 5.60 10.65 -32.09
CA GLY A 89 4.55 11.64 -31.84
C GLY A 89 3.19 11.02 -31.47
N CYS A 90 3.15 9.73 -31.12
CA CYS A 90 1.92 9.07 -30.68
C CYS A 90 1.69 9.31 -29.19
N LEU A 91 0.46 9.67 -28.82
CA LEU A 91 0.06 9.80 -27.43
C LEU A 91 0.04 8.42 -26.75
N ARG A 92 0.74 8.33 -25.62
CA ARG A 92 0.78 7.18 -24.71
C ARG A 92 0.22 7.60 -23.36
N VAL A 93 -0.38 6.64 -22.67
CA VAL A 93 -0.99 6.85 -21.37
C VAL A 93 -0.63 5.71 -20.44
N ASN A 94 -0.15 6.05 -19.26
CA ASN A 94 0.19 5.11 -18.19
C ASN A 94 -0.56 5.45 -16.91
N CYS A 95 -0.73 4.45 -16.04
CA CYS A 95 -1.29 4.66 -14.71
C CYS A 95 -0.16 4.93 -13.69
N GLY A 96 -0.23 6.08 -13.03
CA GLY A 96 0.68 6.49 -11.97
C GLY A 96 0.06 6.31 -10.58
N TYR A 97 0.91 5.95 -9.61
CA TYR A 97 0.53 5.72 -8.22
C TYR A 97 1.44 6.45 -7.25
N ARG A 98 0.86 6.98 -6.18
CA ARG A 98 1.58 7.37 -4.96
C ARG A 98 0.78 6.95 -3.73
N VAL A 99 1.31 6.00 -2.98
CA VAL A 99 0.76 5.52 -1.71
C VAL A 99 1.62 6.06 -0.58
N GLN A 100 1.04 6.93 0.23
CA GLN A 100 1.60 7.43 1.48
C GLN A 100 0.97 6.60 2.60
N PHE A 101 1.71 5.64 3.13
CA PHE A 101 1.14 4.67 4.06
C PHE A 101 1.03 5.22 5.46
N SER A 102 2.14 5.73 5.99
CA SER A 102 2.16 6.24 7.34
C SER A 102 3.20 7.34 7.47
N SER A 103 2.75 8.45 8.05
CA SER A 103 3.55 9.62 8.42
C SER A 103 3.88 9.68 9.92
N ALA A 104 3.57 8.62 10.68
CA ALA A 104 3.62 8.61 12.14
C ALA A 104 5.00 8.96 12.75
N ILE A 105 6.09 8.58 12.07
CA ILE A 105 7.47 8.84 12.52
C ILE A 105 8.19 9.89 11.67
N GLY A 106 7.48 10.58 10.77
CA GLY A 106 8.03 11.60 9.87
C GLY A 106 7.48 11.52 8.45
N PRO A 107 8.01 12.34 7.52
CA PRO A 107 7.50 12.40 6.15
C PRO A 107 7.53 11.03 5.44
N CYS A 108 6.49 10.72 4.67
CA CYS A 108 6.40 9.46 3.93
C CYS A 108 7.55 9.31 2.91
N LYS A 109 8.45 8.36 3.18
CA LYS A 109 9.63 8.08 2.35
C LYS A 109 9.50 6.74 1.63
N GLY A 110 9.84 6.77 0.34
CA GLY A 110 10.01 5.58 -0.49
C GLY A 110 10.06 5.92 -1.97
N GLY A 111 10.82 5.11 -2.70
CA GLY A 111 11.14 5.33 -4.11
C GLY A 111 9.95 5.15 -5.07
N LEU A 112 10.23 5.40 -6.34
CA LEU A 112 9.33 5.15 -7.46
C LEU A 112 9.77 3.87 -8.19
N ARG A 113 8.81 3.04 -8.62
CA ARG A 113 9.06 1.88 -9.48
C ARG A 113 8.37 2.07 -10.82
N PHE A 114 9.12 1.94 -11.91
CA PHE A 114 8.59 1.88 -13.26
C PHE A 114 8.81 0.47 -13.80
N HIS A 115 7.71 -0.26 -13.99
CA HIS A 115 7.71 -1.61 -14.53
C HIS A 115 6.30 -1.94 -15.03
N PRO A 116 6.13 -2.68 -16.14
CA PRO A 116 4.81 -3.01 -16.68
C PRO A 116 3.92 -3.83 -15.72
N SER A 117 4.51 -4.50 -14.73
CA SER A 117 3.76 -5.24 -13.70
C SER A 117 3.31 -4.38 -12.50
N VAL A 118 3.60 -3.07 -12.50
CA VAL A 118 3.19 -2.20 -11.41
C VAL A 118 1.67 -2.09 -11.39
N SER A 119 1.08 -2.49 -10.26
CA SER A 119 -0.33 -2.35 -9.95
C SER A 119 -0.49 -1.67 -8.59
N LEU A 120 -1.70 -1.26 -8.24
CA LEU A 120 -1.97 -0.74 -6.89
C LEU A 120 -1.58 -1.74 -5.79
N SER A 121 -1.80 -3.04 -6.00
CA SER A 121 -1.43 -4.06 -5.01
C SER A 121 0.08 -4.11 -4.78
N VAL A 122 0.87 -4.10 -5.86
CA VAL A 122 2.34 -4.09 -5.78
C VAL A 122 2.86 -2.84 -5.09
N ILE A 123 2.30 -1.66 -5.40
CA ILE A 123 2.71 -0.41 -4.74
C ILE A 123 2.30 -0.41 -3.27
N LYS A 124 1.14 -0.97 -2.94
CA LYS A 124 0.70 -1.10 -1.55
C LYS A 124 1.59 -2.04 -0.74
N PHE A 125 1.88 -3.23 -1.29
CA PHE A 125 2.85 -4.16 -0.74
C PHE A 125 4.18 -3.47 -0.40
N LEU A 126 4.82 -2.86 -1.39
CA LEU A 126 6.12 -2.22 -1.22
C LEU A 126 6.08 -1.03 -0.27
N GLY A 127 4.95 -0.32 -0.21
CA GLY A 127 4.76 0.82 0.68
C GLY A 127 4.55 0.41 2.14
N PHE A 128 3.83 -0.69 2.37
CA PHE A 128 3.56 -1.23 3.70
C PHE A 128 4.85 -1.71 4.36
N GLU A 129 5.67 -2.50 3.67
CA GLU A 129 6.98 -2.92 4.18
C GLU A 129 7.92 -1.74 4.43
N GLN A 130 7.81 -0.68 3.62
CA GLN A 130 8.66 0.50 3.75
C GLN A 130 8.45 1.23 5.09
N ILE A 131 7.27 1.10 5.72
CA ILE A 131 6.99 1.65 7.06
C ILE A 131 7.96 1.04 8.08
N PHE A 132 7.98 -0.30 8.16
CA PHE A 132 8.79 -1.04 9.12
C PHE A 132 10.27 -0.91 8.80
N LYS A 133 10.65 -1.02 7.52
CA LYS A 133 12.04 -0.83 7.08
C LYS A 133 12.59 0.53 7.49
N ASN A 134 11.82 1.61 7.29
CA ASN A 134 12.28 2.95 7.65
C ASN A 134 12.32 3.14 9.17
N SER A 135 11.34 2.60 9.91
CA SER A 135 11.32 2.63 11.37
C SER A 135 12.58 2.01 11.98
N LEU A 136 13.10 0.92 11.40
CA LEU A 136 14.32 0.26 11.87
C LEU A 136 15.60 1.08 11.66
N THR A 137 15.58 2.16 10.87
CA THR A 137 16.75 3.03 10.68
C THR A 137 16.99 4.00 11.83
N GLY A 138 15.98 4.22 12.70
CA GLY A 138 16.02 5.23 13.76
C GLY A 138 15.90 6.69 13.27
N LEU A 139 15.82 6.93 11.97
CA LEU A 139 15.62 8.26 11.40
C LEU A 139 14.13 8.61 11.30
N PRO A 140 13.74 9.90 11.36
CA PRO A 140 12.35 10.33 11.31
C PRO A 140 11.76 10.24 9.89
N MET A 141 11.47 9.02 9.44
CA MET A 141 11.01 8.72 8.08
C MET A 141 9.81 7.78 8.10
N GLY A 142 8.64 8.28 7.67
CA GLY A 142 7.45 7.46 7.46
C GLY A 142 7.59 6.52 6.26
N GLY A 143 6.55 5.72 5.99
CA GLY A 143 6.53 4.74 4.90
C GLY A 143 5.67 5.19 3.72
N GLY A 144 6.16 4.96 2.51
CA GLY A 144 5.36 5.13 1.30
C GLY A 144 6.02 4.51 0.08
N LYS A 145 5.32 4.52 -1.04
CA LYS A 145 5.84 4.09 -2.34
C LYS A 145 5.10 4.77 -3.47
N GLY A 146 5.70 4.84 -4.64
CA GLY A 146 4.99 5.20 -5.84
C GLY A 146 5.54 4.47 -7.06
N GLY A 147 4.98 4.79 -8.21
CA GLY A 147 5.40 4.16 -9.44
C GLY A 147 4.43 4.40 -10.57
N ALA A 148 4.67 3.69 -11.67
CA ALA A 148 3.77 3.61 -12.80
C ALA A 148 3.99 2.30 -13.56
N ASP A 149 2.98 1.87 -14.31
CA ASP A 149 3.03 0.74 -15.24
C ASP A 149 3.85 1.01 -16.51
N PHE A 150 4.71 2.04 -16.49
CA PHE A 150 5.61 2.40 -17.58
C PHE A 150 6.78 1.40 -17.68
N ASP A 151 7.00 0.87 -18.88
CA ASP A 151 8.15 0.04 -19.20
C ASP A 151 9.29 0.89 -19.80
N PRO A 152 10.38 1.16 -19.05
CA PRO A 152 11.52 1.89 -19.57
C PRO A 152 12.34 1.07 -20.58
N LYS A 153 12.17 -0.25 -20.63
CA LYS A 153 12.93 -1.10 -21.55
C LYS A 153 12.56 -0.76 -22.99
N GLY A 154 13.59 -0.58 -23.81
CA GLY A 154 13.43 -0.24 -25.23
C GLY A 154 12.92 1.17 -25.50
N LYS A 155 12.87 2.06 -24.48
CA LYS A 155 12.55 3.48 -24.67
C LYS A 155 13.80 4.29 -24.93
N SER A 156 13.67 5.34 -25.74
CA SER A 156 14.76 6.29 -25.92
C SER A 156 14.95 7.15 -24.65
N VAL A 157 16.10 7.80 -24.56
CA VAL A 157 16.40 8.74 -23.47
C VAL A 157 15.37 9.88 -23.43
N ASP A 158 14.88 10.31 -24.60
CA ASP A 158 13.93 11.41 -24.71
C ASP A 158 12.51 10.98 -24.34
N GLU A 159 12.12 9.74 -24.63
CA GLU A 159 10.87 9.15 -24.14
C GLU A 159 10.88 9.02 -22.62
N ILE A 160 11.98 8.52 -22.04
CA ILE A 160 12.14 8.42 -20.58
C ILE A 160 12.07 9.81 -19.94
N ARG A 161 12.73 10.81 -20.53
CA ARG A 161 12.69 12.20 -20.02
C ARG A 161 11.26 12.75 -20.05
N ARG A 162 10.56 12.62 -21.18
CA ARG A 162 9.16 13.08 -21.33
C ARG A 162 8.25 12.40 -20.34
N PHE A 163 8.37 11.09 -20.18
CA PHE A 163 7.60 10.34 -19.20
C PHE A 163 7.86 10.84 -17.76
N CYS A 164 9.13 11.00 -17.37
CA CYS A 164 9.49 11.47 -16.03
C CYS A 164 8.93 12.88 -15.74
N GLN A 165 9.03 13.80 -16.70
CA GLN A 165 8.48 15.14 -16.57
C GLN A 165 6.97 15.11 -16.36
N GLN A 166 6.26 14.32 -17.16
CA GLN A 166 4.80 14.16 -17.04
C GLN A 166 4.42 13.51 -15.71
N GLN A 167 5.09 12.43 -15.31
CA GLN A 167 4.88 11.77 -14.02
C GLN A 167 5.02 12.75 -12.85
N GLN A 168 6.07 13.56 -12.84
CA GLN A 168 6.30 14.55 -11.79
C GLN A 168 5.23 15.64 -11.79
N GLN A 169 4.88 16.17 -12.96
CA GLN A 169 3.85 17.21 -13.09
C GLN A 169 2.50 16.72 -12.59
N GLN A 170 2.05 15.54 -13.03
CA GLN A 170 0.78 14.95 -12.62
C GLN A 170 0.76 14.69 -11.12
N GLN A 171 1.85 14.14 -10.56
CA GLN A 171 1.94 13.89 -9.13
C GLN A 171 1.91 15.18 -8.28
N GLN A 172 2.53 16.27 -8.75
CA GLN A 172 2.52 17.56 -8.06
C GLN A 172 1.13 18.20 -8.08
N GLN A 173 0.41 18.13 -9.20
CA GLN A 173 -0.97 18.63 -9.30
C GLN A 173 -1.88 17.94 -8.28
N GLN A 174 -1.77 16.62 -8.14
CA GLN A 174 -2.55 15.87 -7.15
C GLN A 174 -2.24 16.25 -5.70
N GLN A 175 -1.03 16.78 -5.42
CA GLN A 175 -0.67 17.27 -4.08
C GLN A 175 -1.24 18.67 -3.81
N GLN A 176 -1.27 19.54 -4.83
CA GLN A 176 -1.76 20.92 -4.71
C GLN A 176 -3.28 20.99 -4.57
N GLN A 177 -4.02 20.11 -5.26
CA GLN A 177 -5.49 20.03 -5.17
C GLN A 177 -6.00 19.70 -3.76
N GLN A 178 -5.12 19.32 -2.83
CA GLN A 178 -5.46 18.95 -1.46
C GLN A 178 -5.14 20.05 -0.44
N GLN A 179 -4.57 21.17 -0.89
CA GLN A 179 -4.28 22.34 -0.05
C GLN A 179 -5.32 23.46 -0.23
N GLN A 180 -6.36 23.20 -1.02
CA GLN A 180 -7.49 24.09 -1.28
C GLN A 180 -8.75 23.49 -0.68
#